data_AF-A0A1F5GC50-F1
#
_entry.id   AF-A0A1F5GC50-F1
#
_cell.length_a   1.000
_cell.length_b   1.000
_cell.length_c   1.000
_cell.angle_alpha   90.00
_cell.angle_beta   90.00
_cell.angle_gamma   90.00
#
_symmetry.space_group_name_H-M   'P 1'
#
loop_
_entity.id
_entity.type
_entity.pdbx_description
1 polymer ?
#
loop_
_entity_poly.entity_id
_entity_poly.type
_entity_poly.pdbx_seq_one_letter_code
_entity_poly.pdbx_strand_id
1 'polypeptide(L)'
;MEPAYSNLDVIITDLSVKAVLISAIILIILSVISIKLKNAGLGIKKLLFLSFVAITISCTLFLAGSTIYLNTVSISGGPVHHHADYEIWRCGEEVELKDPQGLSNKIGTPTLHEHNDKRIHLEGVIVKPLDASLGNFFRVVGGSFENDRLTFPGNSEEIVLESGDDCLDVENTQLQVFLYKVEGDFFAQTKLENPRDHIITADQNVPPGDCIIIELDAPKQKTEYLCRSFKVAVDTGDLKEFKN
;
A
#
# COMPACT_ATOMS: atom_id res chain seq x y z
N MET A 1 -12.04 1.24 19.96
CA MET A 1 -12.70 1.99 18.89
C MET A 1 -11.65 2.18 17.82
N GLU A 2 -11.67 1.35 16.76
CA GLU A 2 -10.64 1.41 15.73
C GLU A 2 -10.64 2.81 15.09
N PRO A 3 -9.46 3.43 14.88
CA PRO A 3 -9.40 4.67 14.13
C PRO A 3 -9.94 4.36 12.72
N ALA A 4 -11.01 5.06 12.34
CA ALA A 4 -11.49 5.02 10.97
C ALA A 4 -10.37 5.57 10.06
N TYR A 5 -9.59 4.66 9.47
CA TYR A 5 -8.62 4.98 8.43
C TYR A 5 -9.37 5.76 7.35
N SER A 6 -8.83 6.93 7.02
CA SER A 6 -9.48 7.81 6.06
C SER A 6 -9.17 7.28 4.67
N ASN A 7 -10.06 6.44 4.16
CA ASN A 7 -10.03 5.96 2.78
C ASN A 7 -10.42 7.09 1.79
N LEU A 8 -10.03 8.33 2.05
CA LEU A 8 -10.43 9.50 1.25
C LEU A 8 -9.88 9.41 -0.17
N ASP A 9 -8.64 8.95 -0.33
CA ASP A 9 -8.02 8.65 -1.60
C ASP A 9 -8.81 7.57 -2.35
N VAL A 10 -9.19 6.48 -1.68
CA VAL A 10 -9.98 5.38 -2.27
C VAL A 10 -11.36 5.87 -2.68
N ILE A 11 -12.04 6.65 -1.82
CA ILE A 11 -13.37 7.21 -2.10
C ILE A 11 -13.31 8.16 -3.30
N ILE A 12 -12.35 9.08 -3.33
CA ILE A 12 -12.20 10.04 -4.43
C ILE A 12 -11.81 9.31 -5.73
N THR A 13 -10.99 8.27 -5.65
CA THR A 13 -10.63 7.45 -6.80
C THR A 13 -11.84 6.70 -7.34
N ASP A 14 -12.64 6.06 -6.48
CA ASP A 14 -13.87 5.37 -6.87
C ASP A 14 -14.90 6.34 -7.49
N LEU A 15 -15.09 7.52 -6.88
CA LEU A 15 -15.96 8.56 -7.44
C LEU A 15 -15.44 9.07 -8.79
N SER A 16 -14.13 9.24 -8.95
CA SER A 16 -13.49 9.61 -10.21
C SER A 16 -13.74 8.58 -11.30
N VAL A 17 -13.56 7.29 -11.00
CA VAL A 17 -13.85 6.21 -11.94
C VAL A 17 -15.33 6.19 -12.31
N LYS A 18 -16.24 6.29 -11.33
CA LYS A 18 -17.68 6.35 -11.58
C LYS A 18 -18.07 7.55 -12.44
N ALA A 19 -17.51 8.73 -12.17
CA ALA A 19 -17.75 9.94 -12.95
C ALA A 19 -17.32 9.77 -14.42
N VAL A 20 -16.17 9.15 -14.66
CA VAL A 20 -15.67 8.84 -16.01
C VAL A 20 -16.58 7.85 -16.71
N LEU A 21 -16.96 6.75 -16.06
CA LEU A 21 -17.83 5.72 -16.65
C LEU A 21 -19.21 6.27 -17.00
N ILE A 22 -19.84 7.01 -16.08
CA ILE A 22 -21.14 7.66 -16.32
C ILE A 22 -21.03 8.65 -17.49
N SER A 23 -19.99 9.50 -17.49
CA SER A 23 -19.77 10.45 -18.58
C SER A 23 -19.59 9.74 -19.91
N ALA A 24 -18.79 8.68 -19.96
CA ALA A 24 -18.58 7.88 -21.17
C ALA A 24 -19.88 7.27 -21.70
N ILE A 25 -20.71 6.68 -20.83
CA ILE A 25 -22.02 6.12 -21.21
C ILE A 25 -22.93 7.21 -21.80
N ILE A 26 -23.02 8.37 -21.15
CA ILE A 26 -23.86 9.48 -21.64
C ILE A 26 -23.35 9.98 -22.99
N LEU A 27 -22.02 10.13 -23.15
CA LEU A 27 -21.42 10.56 -24.42
C LEU A 27 -21.66 9.56 -25.55
N ILE A 28 -21.64 8.25 -25.27
CA ILE A 28 -22.01 7.21 -26.24
C ILE A 28 -23.47 7.34 -26.64
N ILE A 29 -24.39 7.51 -25.68
CA ILE A 29 -25.82 7.70 -25.94
C ILE A 29 -26.04 8.95 -26.80
N LEU A 30 -25.42 10.08 -26.44
CA LEU A 30 -25.49 11.32 -27.21
C LEU A 30 -24.92 11.14 -28.62
N SER A 31 -23.89 10.31 -28.80
CA SER A 31 -23.29 10.01 -30.11
C SER A 31 -24.27 9.23 -30.99
N VAL A 32 -24.92 8.22 -30.44
CA VAL A 32 -25.97 7.46 -31.15
C VAL A 32 -27.15 8.37 -31.52
N ILE A 33 -27.59 9.23 -30.61
CA ILE A 33 -28.66 10.21 -30.87
C ILE A 33 -28.23 11.18 -31.98
N SER A 34 -27.00 11.70 -31.91
CA SER A 34 -26.44 12.61 -32.91
C SER A 34 -26.42 11.99 -34.31
N ILE A 35 -26.04 10.71 -34.44
CA ILE A 35 -26.06 9.97 -35.70
C ILE A 35 -27.51 9.83 -36.23
N LYS A 36 -28.46 9.46 -35.37
CA LYS A 36 -29.88 9.31 -35.76
C LYS A 36 -30.51 10.65 -36.17
N LEU A 37 -30.08 11.74 -35.54
CA LEU A 37 -30.57 13.10 -35.77
C LEU A 37 -29.68 13.92 -36.72
N LYS A 38 -28.89 13.27 -37.58
CA LYS A 38 -27.97 13.96 -38.51
C LYS A 38 -28.64 14.99 -39.42
N ASN A 39 -29.92 14.80 -39.74
CA ASN A 39 -30.73 15.70 -40.58
C ASN A 39 -31.56 16.70 -39.76
N ALA A 40 -31.44 16.72 -38.44
CA ALA A 40 -32.17 17.65 -37.58
C ALA A 40 -31.74 19.10 -37.82
N GLY A 41 -32.62 20.04 -37.42
CA GLY A 41 -32.36 21.46 -37.51
C GLY A 41 -31.14 21.92 -36.71
N LEU A 42 -30.57 23.06 -37.10
CA LEU A 42 -29.36 23.62 -36.50
C LEU A 42 -29.46 23.76 -34.96
N GLY A 43 -30.64 24.10 -34.44
CA GLY A 43 -30.89 24.23 -33.00
C GLY A 43 -30.61 22.93 -32.23
N ILE A 44 -31.10 21.79 -32.74
CA ILE A 44 -30.90 20.48 -32.10
C ILE A 44 -29.42 20.07 -32.14
N LYS A 45 -28.74 20.34 -33.27
CA LYS A 45 -27.30 20.06 -33.40
C LYS A 45 -26.47 20.87 -32.42
N LYS A 46 -26.78 22.16 -32.26
CA LYS A 46 -26.14 23.03 -31.26
C LYS A 46 -26.39 22.54 -29.84
N LEU A 47 -27.63 22.15 -29.52
CA LEU A 47 -27.96 21.60 -28.20
C LEU A 47 -27.16 20.34 -27.90
N LEU A 48 -27.14 19.37 -28.83
CA LEU A 48 -26.35 18.14 -28.67
C LEU A 48 -24.87 18.45 -28.45
N PHE A 49 -24.29 19.30 -29.30
CA PHE A 49 -22.89 19.72 -29.17
C PHE A 49 -22.60 20.36 -27.80
N LEU A 50 -23.46 21.28 -27.34
CA LEU A 50 -23.31 21.90 -26.04
C LEU A 50 -23.42 20.87 -24.89
N SER A 51 -24.28 19.85 -25.02
CA SER A 51 -24.35 18.77 -24.04
C SER A 51 -23.07 17.94 -23.99
N PHE A 52 -22.47 17.59 -25.15
CA PHE A 52 -21.16 16.94 -25.20
C PHE A 52 -20.12 17.76 -24.45
N VAL A 53 -20.00 19.05 -24.80
CA VAL A 53 -19.05 19.98 -24.19
C VAL A 53 -19.27 20.08 -22.68
N ALA A 54 -20.52 20.25 -22.24
CA ALA A 54 -20.85 20.40 -20.83
C ALA A 54 -20.46 19.15 -20.02
N ILE A 55 -20.74 17.94 -20.52
CA ILE A 55 -20.38 16.69 -19.83
C ILE A 55 -18.87 16.52 -19.77
N THR A 56 -18.17 16.72 -20.89
CA THR A 56 -16.70 16.61 -20.93
C THR A 56 -16.05 17.60 -19.97
N ILE A 57 -16.43 18.88 -20.04
CA ILE A 57 -15.89 19.91 -19.13
C ILE A 57 -16.19 19.58 -17.66
N SER A 58 -17.42 19.15 -17.34
CA SER A 58 -17.79 18.83 -15.97
C SER A 58 -16.98 17.66 -15.41
N CYS A 59 -16.81 16.59 -16.19
CA CYS A 59 -15.98 15.46 -15.81
C CYS A 59 -14.50 15.87 -15.64
N THR A 60 -13.96 16.66 -16.58
CA THR A 60 -12.59 17.18 -16.48
C THR A 60 -12.37 18.04 -15.24
N LEU A 61 -13.29 18.98 -14.95
CA LEU A 61 -13.21 19.83 -13.75
C LEU A 61 -13.32 19.00 -12.47
N PHE A 62 -14.17 17.98 -12.45
CA PHE A 62 -14.27 17.07 -11.31
C PHE A 62 -12.96 16.32 -11.06
N LEU A 63 -12.38 15.72 -12.11
CA LEU A 63 -11.10 15.00 -11.98
C LEU A 63 -9.96 15.94 -11.55
N ALA A 64 -9.82 17.09 -12.21
CA ALA A 64 -8.80 18.07 -11.88
C ALA A 64 -8.96 18.60 -10.44
N GLY A 65 -10.20 18.92 -10.04
CA GLY A 65 -10.51 19.38 -8.69
C GLY A 65 -10.21 18.32 -7.64
N SER A 66 -10.58 17.07 -7.89
CA SER A 66 -10.27 15.92 -7.03
C SER A 66 -8.76 15.71 -6.85
N THR A 67 -7.98 15.77 -7.93
CA THR A 67 -6.52 15.66 -7.87
C THR A 67 -5.88 16.81 -7.09
N ILE A 68 -6.29 18.06 -7.36
CA ILE A 68 -5.79 19.23 -6.62
C ILE A 68 -6.14 19.08 -5.15
N TYR A 69 -7.39 18.72 -4.84
CA TYR A 69 -7.84 18.54 -3.47
C TYR A 69 -7.00 17.50 -2.73
N LEU A 70 -6.84 16.29 -3.30
CA LEU A 70 -6.00 15.24 -2.72
C LEU A 70 -4.57 15.71 -2.45
N ASN A 71 -3.93 16.37 -3.41
CA ASN A 71 -2.57 16.88 -3.24
C ASN A 71 -2.49 17.95 -2.14
N THR A 72 -3.49 18.83 -2.03
CA THR A 72 -3.51 19.88 -1.00
C THR A 72 -3.71 19.38 0.41
N VAL A 73 -4.46 18.29 0.60
CA VAL A 73 -4.68 17.68 1.93
C VAL A 73 -3.64 16.61 2.26
N SER A 74 -2.74 16.30 1.32
CA SER A 74 -1.69 15.31 1.50
C SER A 74 -0.60 15.79 2.44
N ILE A 75 -0.12 14.91 3.32
CA ILE A 75 1.00 15.22 4.21
C ILE A 75 2.32 15.44 3.45
N SER A 76 2.47 14.82 2.28
CA SER A 76 3.63 14.96 1.38
C SER A 76 3.46 16.09 0.36
N GLY A 77 2.28 16.72 0.29
CA GLY A 77 1.94 17.72 -0.73
C GLY A 77 1.71 17.15 -2.14
N GLY A 78 1.60 15.82 -2.27
CA GLY A 78 1.45 15.15 -3.55
C GLY A 78 1.70 13.64 -3.47
N PRO A 79 1.66 12.93 -4.61
CA PRO A 79 1.89 11.48 -4.64
C PRO A 79 3.32 11.14 -4.24
N VAL A 80 3.47 10.05 -3.50
CA VAL A 80 4.74 9.45 -3.13
C VAL A 80 4.94 8.12 -3.86
N HIS A 81 6.16 7.60 -3.78
CA HIS A 81 6.52 6.25 -4.17
C HIS A 81 7.57 5.82 -3.15
N HIS A 82 7.16 5.05 -2.15
CA HIS A 82 8.06 4.57 -1.11
C HIS A 82 8.07 3.04 -1.07
N HIS A 83 9.22 2.49 -0.71
CA HIS A 83 9.43 1.06 -0.57
C HIS A 83 9.92 0.69 0.83
N ALA A 84 9.46 -0.45 1.33
CA ALA A 84 10.03 -1.13 2.48
C ALA A 84 10.06 -2.64 2.22
N ASP A 85 11.20 -3.28 2.43
CA ASP A 85 11.26 -4.74 2.37
C ASP A 85 10.77 -5.32 3.69
N TYR A 86 10.15 -6.49 3.63
CA TYR A 86 9.73 -7.22 4.82
C TYR A 86 9.96 -8.73 4.68
N GLU A 87 10.20 -9.39 5.81
CA GLU A 87 10.20 -10.86 5.90
C GLU A 87 9.40 -11.27 7.14
N ILE A 88 8.66 -12.38 7.06
CA ILE A 88 7.83 -12.90 8.14
C ILE A 88 8.30 -14.31 8.47
N TRP A 89 8.60 -14.56 9.74
CA TRP A 89 9.17 -15.82 10.22
C TRP A 89 8.30 -16.43 11.32
N ARG A 90 8.10 -17.74 11.25
CA ARG A 90 7.39 -18.54 12.24
C ARG A 90 8.31 -19.66 12.70
N CYS A 91 8.81 -19.58 13.94
CA CYS A 91 9.66 -20.63 14.52
C CYS A 91 10.89 -20.98 13.66
N GLY A 92 11.50 -20.00 12.97
CA GLY A 92 12.63 -20.22 12.08
C GLY A 92 12.30 -20.58 10.63
N GLU A 93 11.01 -20.73 10.29
CA GLU A 93 10.56 -20.92 8.91
C GLU A 93 9.95 -19.63 8.36
N GLU A 94 10.38 -19.22 7.17
CA GLU A 94 9.80 -18.06 6.50
C GLU A 94 8.39 -18.40 6.01
N VAL A 95 7.44 -17.50 6.26
CA VAL A 95 6.06 -17.59 5.79
C VAL A 95 5.76 -16.40 4.88
N GLU A 96 5.01 -16.65 3.81
CA GLU A 96 4.82 -15.66 2.74
C GLU A 96 3.37 -15.20 2.66
N LEU A 97 3.20 -13.92 2.32
CA LEU A 97 1.92 -13.39 1.86
C LEU A 97 1.53 -14.16 0.59
N LYS A 98 0.23 -14.34 0.40
CA LYS A 98 -0.34 -14.91 -0.82
C LYS A 98 0.22 -14.23 -2.07
N ASP A 99 0.40 -14.98 -3.14
CA ASP A 99 0.77 -14.43 -4.43
C ASP A 99 -0.47 -13.80 -5.12
N PRO A 100 -0.33 -12.66 -5.83
CA PRO A 100 -1.39 -12.13 -6.66
C PRO A 100 -1.77 -13.14 -7.75
N GLN A 101 -3.08 -13.28 -8.01
CA GLN A 101 -3.62 -14.22 -9.00
C GLN A 101 -4.57 -13.51 -9.97
N GLY A 102 -4.70 -14.04 -11.19
CA GLY A 102 -5.66 -13.57 -12.19
C GLY A 102 -5.18 -12.34 -12.98
N LEU A 103 -6.02 -11.30 -13.06
CA LEU A 103 -5.73 -10.09 -13.85
C LEU A 103 -4.98 -9.00 -13.06
N SER A 104 -4.87 -9.14 -11.74
CA SER A 104 -4.10 -8.23 -10.88
C SER A 104 -2.72 -8.83 -10.65
N ASN A 105 -1.67 -8.00 -10.75
CA ASN A 105 -0.30 -8.35 -10.36
C ASN A 105 0.03 -7.87 -8.93
N LYS A 106 -0.97 -7.50 -8.13
CA LYS A 106 -0.77 -7.00 -6.77
C LYS A 106 -1.84 -7.45 -5.78
N ILE A 107 -1.46 -7.45 -4.51
CA ILE A 107 -2.36 -7.61 -3.35
C ILE A 107 -2.36 -6.31 -2.55
N GLY A 108 -3.56 -5.83 -2.19
CA GLY A 108 -3.75 -4.57 -1.48
C GLY A 108 -4.57 -3.57 -2.28
N THR A 109 -4.31 -2.30 -2.05
CA THR A 109 -5.00 -1.16 -2.68
C THR A 109 -4.16 -0.56 -3.81
N PRO A 110 -4.71 0.37 -4.61
CA PRO A 110 -3.89 1.17 -5.50
C PRO A 110 -2.73 1.87 -4.80
N THR A 111 -2.96 2.37 -3.58
CA THR A 111 -2.00 3.20 -2.84
C THR A 111 -0.99 2.40 -2.01
N LEU A 112 -1.39 1.24 -1.50
CA LEU A 112 -0.55 0.44 -0.59
C LEU A 112 -0.73 -1.05 -0.92
N HIS A 113 0.34 -1.70 -1.37
CA HIS A 113 0.28 -3.04 -1.95
C HIS A 113 1.63 -3.78 -2.00
N GLU A 114 1.61 -5.02 -2.49
CA GLU A 114 2.75 -5.93 -2.65
C GLU A 114 2.63 -6.67 -4.01
N HIS A 115 3.78 -7.03 -4.61
CA HIS A 115 3.90 -7.56 -5.99
C HIS A 115 4.48 -8.99 -6.11
N ASN A 116 4.44 -9.79 -5.05
CA ASN A 116 5.23 -11.01 -4.85
C ASN A 116 6.75 -10.80 -4.92
N ASP A 117 7.21 -9.71 -4.31
CA ASP A 117 8.61 -9.30 -4.23
C ASP A 117 9.08 -9.03 -2.79
N LYS A 118 8.22 -9.35 -1.79
CA LYS A 118 8.50 -9.13 -0.35
C LYS A 118 8.77 -7.66 -0.03
N ARG A 119 8.11 -6.78 -0.78
CA ARG A 119 8.25 -5.33 -0.67
C ARG A 119 6.90 -4.67 -0.56
N ILE A 120 6.77 -3.82 0.44
CA ILE A 120 5.63 -2.93 0.60
C ILE A 120 5.84 -1.76 -0.36
N HIS A 121 4.88 -1.56 -1.26
CA HIS A 121 4.81 -0.45 -2.20
C HIS A 121 3.78 0.56 -1.70
N LEU A 122 4.23 1.77 -1.37
CA LEU A 122 3.39 2.91 -1.00
C LEU A 122 3.44 3.95 -2.12
N GLU A 123 2.43 3.93 -2.98
CA GLU A 123 2.37 4.68 -4.24
C GLU A 123 1.12 5.54 -4.32
N GLY A 124 1.25 6.86 -4.21
CA GLY A 124 0.11 7.77 -4.32
C GLY A 124 0.01 8.72 -3.15
N VAL A 125 -1.19 9.19 -2.85
CA VAL A 125 -1.38 10.34 -1.96
C VAL A 125 -1.65 9.87 -0.53
N ILE A 126 -0.79 10.29 0.41
CA ILE A 126 -0.97 10.03 1.84
C ILE A 126 -1.72 11.20 2.47
N VAL A 127 -2.91 10.95 3.03
CA VAL A 127 -3.74 11.99 3.67
C VAL A 127 -3.50 12.02 5.18
N LYS A 128 -3.29 10.85 5.80
CA LYS A 128 -2.95 10.71 7.21
C LYS A 128 -1.68 9.89 7.36
N PRO A 129 -0.85 10.14 8.39
CA PRO A 129 0.35 9.33 8.65
C PRO A 129 0.05 7.83 8.71
N LEU A 130 -1.03 7.44 9.39
CA LEU A 130 -1.43 6.04 9.54
C LEU A 130 -1.82 5.34 8.22
N ASP A 131 -2.09 6.07 7.14
CA ASP A 131 -2.33 5.46 5.83
C ASP A 131 -1.04 4.81 5.28
N ALA A 132 0.12 5.26 5.75
CA ALA A 132 1.46 4.73 5.44
C ALA A 132 2.01 3.79 6.54
N SER A 133 1.16 3.30 7.44
CA SER A 133 1.60 2.45 8.56
C SER A 133 1.69 0.97 8.18
N LEU A 134 2.58 0.23 8.85
CA LEU A 134 2.70 -1.22 8.72
C LEU A 134 1.40 -1.95 9.07
N GLY A 135 0.68 -1.49 10.11
CA GLY A 135 -0.63 -2.02 10.44
C GLY A 135 -1.66 -1.79 9.33
N ASN A 136 -1.62 -0.63 8.67
CA ASN A 136 -2.49 -0.37 7.53
C ASN A 136 -2.15 -1.25 6.33
N PHE A 137 -0.87 -1.54 6.09
CA PHE A 137 -0.43 -2.48 5.06
C PHE A 137 -1.10 -3.86 5.25
N PHE A 138 -0.96 -4.46 6.44
CA PHE A 138 -1.57 -5.76 6.72
C PHE A 138 -3.10 -5.72 6.62
N ARG A 139 -3.74 -4.62 7.03
CA ARG A 139 -5.18 -4.42 6.85
C ARG A 139 -5.59 -4.43 5.38
N VAL A 140 -4.89 -3.71 4.50
CA VAL A 140 -5.28 -3.59 3.09
C VAL A 140 -4.99 -4.84 2.27
N VAL A 141 -3.99 -5.63 2.65
CA VAL A 141 -3.73 -6.95 2.02
C VAL A 141 -4.69 -8.05 2.51
N GLY A 142 -5.65 -7.72 3.38
CA GLY A 142 -6.70 -8.63 3.83
C GLY A 142 -6.43 -9.32 5.18
N GLY A 143 -5.48 -8.81 5.94
CA GLY A 143 -5.12 -9.30 7.27
C GLY A 143 -5.41 -8.30 8.39
N SER A 144 -4.73 -8.46 9.53
CA SER A 144 -4.77 -7.56 10.68
C SER A 144 -3.44 -7.59 11.43
N PHE A 145 -3.06 -6.47 12.05
CA PHE A 145 -1.86 -6.41 12.88
C PHE A 145 -2.17 -5.75 14.23
N GLU A 146 -2.13 -6.57 15.27
CA GLU A 146 -2.26 -6.21 16.68
C GLU A 146 -0.90 -6.40 17.40
N ASN A 147 -0.82 -6.06 18.69
CA ASN A 147 0.47 -6.05 19.40
C ASN A 147 1.08 -7.45 19.58
N ASP A 148 0.23 -8.46 19.73
CA ASP A 148 0.58 -9.85 20.02
C ASP A 148 0.10 -10.81 18.94
N ARG A 149 -0.58 -10.31 17.91
CA ARG A 149 -1.20 -11.11 16.85
C ARG A 149 -1.06 -10.47 15.47
N LEU A 150 -0.67 -11.27 14.49
CA LEU A 150 -0.63 -10.91 13.08
C LEU A 150 -1.45 -11.94 12.29
N THR A 151 -2.34 -11.47 11.42
CA THR A 151 -3.08 -12.31 10.47
C THR A 151 -2.87 -11.80 9.06
N PHE A 152 -2.74 -12.69 8.08
CA PHE A 152 -2.67 -12.34 6.65
C PHE A 152 -2.99 -13.54 5.76
N PRO A 153 -3.46 -13.33 4.52
CA PRO A 153 -3.69 -14.43 3.59
C PRO A 153 -2.37 -15.01 3.11
N GLY A 154 -2.14 -16.31 3.32
CA GLY A 154 -1.07 -17.07 2.68
C GLY A 154 -1.51 -17.74 1.38
N ASN A 155 -0.58 -18.43 0.73
CA ASN A 155 -0.83 -19.10 -0.55
C ASN A 155 -1.83 -20.26 -0.46
N SER A 156 -1.81 -21.04 0.63
CA SER A 156 -2.72 -22.17 0.87
C SER A 156 -3.88 -21.84 1.81
N GLU A 157 -3.60 -21.05 2.85
CA GLU A 157 -4.52 -20.76 3.94
C GLU A 157 -4.23 -19.39 4.55
N GLU A 158 -5.13 -18.91 5.41
CA GLU A 158 -4.84 -17.76 6.26
C GLU A 158 -3.76 -18.14 7.29
N ILE A 159 -2.74 -17.28 7.40
CA ILE A 159 -1.67 -17.44 8.39
C ILE A 159 -2.02 -16.57 9.58
N VAL A 160 -1.98 -17.17 10.76
CA VAL A 160 -2.15 -16.51 12.05
C VAL A 160 -0.89 -16.76 12.86
N LEU A 161 -0.26 -15.68 13.33
CA LEU A 161 0.86 -15.69 14.25
C LEU A 161 0.41 -14.99 15.53
N GLU A 162 0.29 -15.73 16.62
CA GLU A 162 -0.14 -15.20 17.91
C GLU A 162 0.89 -15.54 19.00
N SER A 163 1.17 -14.59 19.89
CA SER A 163 2.09 -14.82 21.00
C SER A 163 1.55 -15.94 21.90
N GLY A 164 2.41 -16.90 22.24
CA GLY A 164 2.02 -18.10 22.97
C GLY A 164 1.60 -19.27 22.06
N ASP A 165 1.57 -19.11 20.74
CA ASP A 165 1.42 -20.22 19.80
C ASP A 165 2.56 -21.23 19.96
N ASP A 166 2.22 -22.52 19.89
CA ASP A 166 3.19 -23.59 20.01
C ASP A 166 4.17 -23.58 18.82
N CYS A 167 5.46 -23.47 19.13
CA CYS A 167 6.56 -23.74 18.22
C CYS A 167 7.27 -25.02 18.70
N LEU A 168 7.68 -25.88 17.78
CA LEU A 168 8.55 -27.01 18.13
C LEU A 168 9.84 -26.46 18.75
N ASP A 169 10.17 -26.92 19.96
CA ASP A 169 11.40 -26.58 20.69
C ASP A 169 11.54 -25.12 21.16
N VAL A 170 10.48 -24.29 21.08
CA VAL A 170 10.49 -22.92 21.61
C VAL A 170 9.37 -22.74 22.62
N GLU A 171 9.74 -22.59 23.89
CA GLU A 171 8.81 -22.26 24.96
C GLU A 171 8.54 -20.74 25.01
N ASN A 172 7.28 -20.34 25.28
CA ASN A 172 6.86 -18.95 25.48
C ASN A 172 7.14 -18.02 24.27
N THR A 173 6.66 -18.41 23.09
CA THR A 173 6.80 -17.63 21.87
C THR A 173 6.16 -16.24 21.99
N GLN A 174 6.78 -15.26 21.34
CA GLN A 174 6.27 -13.89 21.27
C GLN A 174 6.37 -13.38 19.84
N LEU A 175 5.29 -12.73 19.38
CA LEU A 175 5.31 -11.96 18.14
C LEU A 175 6.14 -10.69 18.36
N GLN A 176 7.19 -10.53 17.57
CA GLN A 176 8.18 -9.47 17.72
C GLN A 176 8.51 -8.88 16.35
N VAL A 177 8.84 -7.59 16.33
CA VAL A 177 9.18 -6.89 15.09
C VAL A 177 10.49 -6.13 15.26
N PHE A 178 11.37 -6.31 14.28
CA PHE A 178 12.66 -5.66 14.22
C PHE A 178 12.72 -4.83 12.95
N LEU A 179 13.25 -3.62 13.09
CA LEU A 179 13.38 -2.66 12.02
C LEU A 179 14.85 -2.31 11.85
N TYR A 180 15.34 -2.46 10.62
CA TYR A 180 16.64 -1.97 10.21
C TYR A 180 16.48 -0.63 9.50
N LYS A 181 17.19 0.40 9.98
CA LYS A 181 17.26 1.73 9.36
C LYS A 181 18.68 2.09 8.99
N VAL A 182 18.82 2.79 7.87
CA VAL A 182 20.11 3.30 7.38
C VAL A 182 20.41 4.70 7.94
N GLU A 183 21.62 4.89 8.42
CA GLU A 183 22.19 6.14 8.88
C GLU A 183 23.57 6.34 8.21
N GLY A 184 23.59 7.08 7.09
CA GLY A 184 24.78 7.19 6.25
C GLY A 184 25.12 5.87 5.57
N ASP A 185 26.35 5.41 5.69
CA ASP A 185 26.80 4.11 5.15
C ASP A 185 26.54 2.95 6.12
N PHE A 186 25.89 3.22 7.26
CA PHE A 186 25.64 2.24 8.31
C PHE A 186 24.17 1.92 8.43
N PHE A 187 23.86 0.77 9.01
CA PHE A 187 22.50 0.45 9.43
C PHE A 187 22.47 -0.06 10.87
N ALA A 188 21.36 0.22 11.54
CA ALA A 188 21.10 -0.19 12.92
C ALA A 188 19.74 -0.88 13.03
N GLN A 189 19.69 -1.91 13.87
CA GLN A 189 18.48 -2.65 14.17
C GLN A 189 17.83 -2.12 15.45
N THR A 190 16.52 -1.92 15.43
CA THR A 190 15.71 -1.56 16.59
C THR A 190 14.52 -2.49 16.72
N LYS A 191 14.21 -2.96 17.93
CA LYS A 191 12.96 -3.69 18.21
C LYS A 191 11.82 -2.69 18.36
N LEU A 192 10.72 -2.89 17.64
CA LEU A 192 9.56 -1.99 17.70
C LEU A 192 8.65 -2.35 18.87
N GLU A 193 8.31 -1.35 19.69
CA GLU A 193 7.33 -1.51 20.77
C GLU A 193 5.89 -1.47 20.26
N ASN A 194 5.62 -0.66 19.23
CA ASN A 194 4.30 -0.49 18.61
C ASN A 194 4.41 -0.67 17.09
N PRO A 195 4.63 -1.90 16.60
CA PRO A 195 4.90 -2.15 15.18
C PRO A 195 3.75 -1.74 14.26
N ARG A 196 2.50 -1.86 14.73
CA ARG A 196 1.31 -1.44 13.98
C ARG A 196 1.39 0.01 13.51
N ASP A 197 1.90 0.89 14.36
CA ASP A 197 1.93 2.34 14.12
C ASP A 197 3.21 2.80 13.43
N HIS A 198 4.13 1.88 13.10
CA HIS A 198 5.34 2.18 12.35
C HIS A 198 4.98 2.75 10.98
N ILE A 199 5.47 3.96 10.69
CA ILE A 199 5.30 4.63 9.40
C ILE A 199 6.47 4.28 8.50
N ILE A 200 6.16 3.77 7.31
CA ILE A 200 7.15 3.40 6.29
C ILE A 200 8.04 4.60 5.98
N THR A 201 9.36 4.39 6.01
CA THR A 201 10.35 5.43 5.68
C THR A 201 10.14 5.94 4.26
N ALA A 202 10.27 7.26 4.09
CA ALA A 202 10.01 7.95 2.83
C ALA A 202 11.16 7.82 1.83
N ASP A 203 11.41 6.61 1.31
CA ASP A 203 12.44 6.35 0.30
C ASP A 203 11.96 5.42 -0.82
N GLN A 204 12.41 5.66 -2.05
CA GLN A 204 12.10 4.87 -3.25
C GLN A 204 12.96 3.60 -3.37
N ASN A 205 14.07 3.50 -2.64
CA ASN A 205 14.98 2.37 -2.69
C ASN A 205 15.05 1.68 -1.34
N VAL A 206 15.34 0.38 -1.34
CA VAL A 206 15.61 -0.37 -0.12
C VAL A 206 16.96 -1.07 -0.32
N PRO A 207 18.01 -0.69 0.44
CA PRO A 207 18.12 0.50 1.31
C PRO A 207 18.07 1.85 0.54
N PRO A 208 17.84 3.01 1.19
CA PRO A 208 17.77 3.23 2.65
C PRO A 208 16.35 3.13 3.24
N GLY A 209 15.35 2.75 2.44
CA GLY A 209 14.03 2.35 2.92
C GLY A 209 14.11 1.23 3.95
N ASP A 210 12.99 0.96 4.61
CA ASP A 210 12.97 0.05 5.76
C ASP A 210 13.25 -1.39 5.35
N CYS A 211 13.94 -2.13 6.22
CA CYS A 211 13.86 -3.59 6.27
C CYS A 211 13.17 -4.01 7.57
N ILE A 212 12.04 -4.70 7.45
CA ILE A 212 11.15 -5.06 8.55
C ILE A 212 11.14 -6.59 8.71
N ILE A 213 11.60 -7.08 9.85
CA ILE A 213 11.50 -8.51 10.20
C ILE A 213 10.39 -8.68 11.21
N ILE A 214 9.40 -9.50 10.89
CA ILE A 214 8.35 -9.92 11.82
C ILE A 214 8.58 -11.38 12.16
N GLU A 215 8.68 -11.72 13.43
CA GLU A 215 8.97 -13.10 13.84
C GLU A 215 8.13 -13.52 15.03
N LEU A 216 7.65 -14.76 14.97
CA LEU A 216 7.12 -15.48 16.12
C LEU A 216 8.19 -16.46 16.60
N ASP A 217 8.84 -16.13 17.72
CA ASP A 217 9.99 -16.86 18.26
C ASP A 217 10.15 -16.58 19.77
N ALA A 218 11.18 -17.15 20.41
CA ALA A 218 11.58 -16.84 21.77
C ALA A 218 11.77 -15.31 21.95
N PRO A 219 11.40 -14.75 23.11
CA PRO A 219 11.60 -13.33 23.38
C PRO A 219 13.07 -12.93 23.26
N LYS A 220 13.39 -12.05 22.32
CA LYS A 220 14.75 -11.56 22.05
C LYS A 220 14.79 -10.07 21.76
N GLN A 221 15.99 -9.49 21.87
CA GLN A 221 16.24 -8.07 21.61
C GLN A 221 16.81 -7.81 20.22
N LYS A 222 17.25 -8.87 19.53
CA LYS A 222 17.71 -8.80 18.16
C LYS A 222 17.29 -10.03 17.38
N THR A 223 17.21 -9.87 16.06
CA THR A 223 16.99 -10.96 15.12
C THR A 223 18.25 -11.19 14.29
N GLU A 224 18.41 -12.42 13.84
CA GLU A 224 19.46 -12.88 12.93
C GLU A 224 19.05 -12.72 11.45
N TYR A 225 17.77 -12.47 11.18
CA TYR A 225 17.26 -12.28 9.82
C TYR A 225 17.58 -10.88 9.29
N LEU A 226 17.74 -10.79 7.98
CA LEU A 226 18.02 -9.53 7.29
C LEU A 226 17.38 -9.60 5.90
N CYS A 227 16.64 -8.57 5.51
CA CYS A 227 15.97 -8.56 4.22
C CYS A 227 16.98 -8.72 3.08
N ARG A 228 16.57 -9.43 2.02
CA ARG A 228 17.42 -9.70 0.86
C ARG A 228 18.16 -8.48 0.31
N SER A 229 17.49 -7.32 0.16
CA SER A 229 18.15 -6.14 -0.42
C SER A 229 19.24 -5.56 0.50
N PHE A 230 19.05 -5.63 1.82
CA PHE A 230 20.07 -5.25 2.79
C PHE A 230 21.25 -6.23 2.78
N LYS A 231 20.98 -7.55 2.71
CA LYS A 231 22.04 -8.59 2.57
C LYS A 231 22.93 -8.29 1.35
N VAL A 232 22.31 -8.01 0.19
CA VAL A 232 23.03 -7.66 -1.03
C VAL A 232 23.88 -6.41 -0.85
N ALA A 233 23.33 -5.34 -0.26
CA ALA A 233 24.06 -4.10 -0.04
C ALA A 233 25.26 -4.27 0.92
N VAL A 234 25.15 -5.16 1.91
CA VAL A 234 26.27 -5.52 2.79
C VAL A 234 27.34 -6.30 2.02
N ASP A 235 26.93 -7.29 1.22
CA ASP A 235 27.84 -8.13 0.45
C ASP A 235 28.61 -7.35 -0.62
N THR A 236 28.00 -6.32 -1.23
CA THR A 236 28.66 -5.42 -2.19
C THR A 236 29.51 -4.34 -1.52
N GLY A 237 29.39 -4.17 -0.20
CA GLY A 237 30.11 -3.16 0.57
C GLY A 237 29.48 -1.76 0.52
N ASP A 238 28.27 -1.64 -0.04
CA ASP A 238 27.49 -0.40 -0.10
C ASP A 238 26.89 -0.01 1.26
N LEU A 239 26.76 -0.99 2.16
CA LEU A 239 26.21 -0.80 3.50
C LEU A 239 27.02 -1.57 4.55
N LYS A 240 27.15 -1.01 5.76
CA LYS A 240 27.91 -1.61 6.86
C LYS A 240 27.04 -1.72 8.12
N GLU A 241 27.12 -2.85 8.82
CA GLU A 241 26.43 -2.97 10.10
C GLU A 241 27.10 -2.07 11.15
N PHE A 242 26.29 -1.31 11.90
CA PHE A 242 26.80 -0.55 13.03
C PHE A 242 27.22 -1.50 14.15
N LYS A 243 28.53 -1.72 14.29
CA LYS A 243 29.09 -2.50 15.39
C LYS A 243 29.16 -1.62 16.65
N ASN A 244 28.12 -1.71 17.48
CA ASN A 244 28.16 -1.23 18.86
C ASN A 244 29.14 -2.06 19.69
#